data_AF-A0A2V6KZ35-F1
#
_entry.id   AF-A0A2V6KZ35-F1
#
_cell.length_a   1.000
_cell.length_b   1.000
_cell.length_c   1.000
_cell.angle_alpha   90.00
_cell.angle_beta   90.00
_cell.angle_gamma   90.00
#
_symmetry.space_group_name_H-M   'P 1'
#
loop_
_entity.id
_entity.type
_entity.pdbx_description
1 polymer ?
#
loop_
_entity_poly.entity_id
_entity_poly.type
_entity_poly.pdbx_seq_one_letter_code
_entity_poly.pdbx_strand_id
1 'polypeptide(L)' 'MTKTITKVGNSQGIIFDAALMDLARIKVGDKVNVTVHPGGSIVLTPIHPAIDPDTAATTARRLIKKNAALFKRLS' A
#
# COMPACT_ATOMS: atom_id res chain seq x y z
N MET A 1 13.08 -11.06 10.73
CA MET A 1 14.27 -10.24 10.44
C MET A 1 14.48 -9.25 11.59
N THR A 2 15.71 -8.92 11.94
CA THR A 2 16.00 -7.94 13.00
C THR A 2 16.47 -6.65 12.35
N LYS A 3 15.94 -5.51 12.80
CA LYS A 3 16.39 -4.17 12.41
C LYS A 3 16.79 -3.40 13.66
N THR A 4 17.80 -2.55 13.53
CA THR A 4 18.26 -1.68 14.61
C THR A 4 17.70 -0.28 14.40
N ILE A 5 17.17 0.32 15.47
CA ILE A 5 16.79 1.73 15.47
C ILE A 5 18.07 2.56 15.45
N THR A 6 18.18 3.47 14.49
CA THR A 6 19.34 4.34 14.29
C THR A 6 18.93 5.81 14.38
N LYS A 7 19.89 6.69 14.65
CA LYS A 7 19.67 8.13 14.65
C LYS A 7 19.53 8.64 13.21
N VAL A 8 18.47 9.40 12.96
CA VAL A 8 18.18 10.04 11.66
C VAL A 8 17.97 11.54 11.93
N GLY A 9 19.04 12.32 11.78
CA GLY A 9 19.04 13.73 12.19
C GLY A 9 18.73 13.88 13.69
N ASN A 10 17.63 14.56 14.01
CA ASN A 10 17.13 14.73 15.38
C ASN A 10 16.12 13.65 15.82
N SER A 11 15.84 12.67 14.96
CA SER A 11 14.87 11.61 15.19
C SER A 11 15.55 10.24 15.27
N GLN A 12 14.74 9.21 15.52
CA GLN A 12 15.12 7.80 15.53
C GLN A 12 14.31 7.07 14.47
N GLY A 13 14.97 6.23 13.69
CA GLY A 13 14.35 5.55 12.55
C GLY A 13 14.74 4.09 12.45
N ILE A 14 13.85 3.30 11.85
CA ILE A 14 14.12 1.95 11.39
C ILE A 14 14.29 2.02 9.87
N ILE A 15 15.39 1.48 9.34
CA ILE A 15 15.64 1.46 7.90
C ILE A 15 15.02 0.20 7.30
N PHE A 16 14.10 0.39 6.36
CA PHE A 16 13.53 -0.68 5.55
C PHE A 16 14.39 -0.88 4.29
N ASP A 17 14.80 -2.12 4.04
CA ASP A 17 15.43 -2.48 2.78
C ASP A 17 14.36 -2.76 1.71
N ALA A 18 14.77 -2.84 0.45
CA ALA A 18 13.87 -3.10 -0.65
C ALA A 18 13.04 -4.38 -0.46
N ALA A 19 13.66 -5.45 0.04
CA ALA A 19 12.99 -6.73 0.24
C ALA A 19 11.85 -6.65 1.29
N LEU A 20 12.06 -5.94 2.40
CA LEU A 20 11.01 -5.70 3.39
C LEU A 20 9.92 -4.79 2.83
N MET A 21 10.29 -3.74 2.09
CA MET A 21 9.32 -2.85 1.45
C MET A 21 8.42 -3.59 0.46
N ASP A 22 9.01 -4.47 -0.35
CA ASP A 22 8.28 -5.32 -1.30
C ASP A 22 7.36 -6.32 -0.58
N LEU A 23 7.86 -6.98 0.47
CA LEU A 23 7.08 -7.92 1.27
C LEU A 23 5.88 -7.24 1.95
N ALA A 24 6.08 -6.04 2.47
CA ALA A 24 5.04 -5.23 3.11
C ALA A 24 4.17 -4.45 2.11
N ARG A 25 4.47 -4.52 0.80
CA ARG A 25 3.77 -3.84 -0.29
C ARG A 25 3.66 -2.32 -0.07
N ILE A 26 4.77 -1.71 0.37
CA ILE A 26 4.89 -0.26 0.57
C ILE A 26 6.00 0.32 -0.29
N LYS A 27 5.87 1.59 -0.65
CA LYS A 27 6.91 2.37 -1.34
C LYS A 27 7.17 3.70 -0.64
N VAL A 28 8.26 4.35 -1.03
CA VAL A 28 8.59 5.71 -0.55
C VAL A 28 7.44 6.66 -0.88
N GLY A 29 6.97 7.39 0.13
CA GLY A 29 5.86 8.34 0.02
C GLY A 29 4.49 7.76 0.39
N ASP A 30 4.36 6.45 0.58
CA ASP A 30 3.12 5.87 1.11
C ASP A 30 2.87 6.31 2.54
N LYS A 31 1.60 6.52 2.87
CA LYS A 31 1.16 6.74 4.26
C LYS A 31 0.93 5.40 4.94
N VAL A 32 1.33 5.30 6.20
CA VAL A 32 1.06 4.13 7.05
C VAL A 32 0.37 4.57 8.33
N ASN A 33 -0.60 3.79 8.78
CA ASN A 33 -1.13 3.89 10.13
C ASN A 33 -0.19 3.16 11.10
N VAL A 34 0.08 3.78 12.25
CA VAL A 34 0.95 3.21 13.29
C VAL A 34 0.10 2.86 14.50
N THR A 35 0.02 1.57 14.82
CA THR A 35 -0.68 1.08 16.00
C THR A 35 0.32 0.49 16.98
N VAL A 36 0.26 0.91 18.25
CA VAL A 36 1.08 0.36 19.33
C VAL A 36 0.20 -0.56 20.17
N HIS A 37 0.58 -1.82 20.27
CA HIS A 37 -0.14 -2.81 21.07
C HIS A 37 0.51 -2.96 22.46
N PRO A 38 -0.28 -3.38 23.48
CA PRO A 38 0.28 -3.81 24.76
C PRO A 38 1.38 -4.87 24.54
N GLY A 39 2.52 -4.70 25.19
CA GLY A 39 3.73 -5.52 24.95
C GLY A 39 4.75 -4.88 24.01
N GLY A 40 4.48 -3.68 23.49
CA GLY A 40 5.47 -2.87 22.75
C GLY A 40 5.56 -3.19 21.25
N SER A 41 4.70 -4.07 20.74
CA SER A 41 4.60 -4.34 19.31
C SER A 41 4.07 -3.12 18.55
N ILE A 42 4.76 -2.75 17.48
CA ILE A 42 4.34 -1.70 16.56
C ILE A 42 3.88 -2.37 15.26
N VAL A 43 2.64 -2.11 14.86
CA VAL A 43 2.07 -2.57 13.60
C VAL A 43 1.95 -1.39 12.65
N LEU A 44 2.52 -1.54 11.46
CA LEU A 44 2.45 -0.58 10.38
C LEU A 44 1.50 -1.09 9.32
N THR A 45 0.39 -0.38 9.10
CA THR A 45 -0.62 -0.76 8.11
C THR A 45 -0.64 0.28 6.99
N PRO A 46 -0.39 -0.09 5.72
CA PRO A 46 -0.47 0.83 4.60
C PRO A 46 -1.86 1.47 4.48
N ILE A 47 -1.90 2.78 4.27
CA ILE A 47 -3.13 3.51 3.97
C ILE A 47 -3.25 3.56 2.45
N HIS A 48 -4.07 2.67 1.89
CA HIS A 48 -4.37 2.70 0.47
C HIS A 48 -5.33 3.88 0.18
N PRO A 49 -5.02 4.75 -0.79
CA PRO A 49 -6.00 5.70 -1.27
C PRO A 49 -7.19 4.92 -1.81
N ALA A 50 -8.34 5.06 -1.17
CA ALA A 50 -9.58 4.55 -1.70
C ALA A 50 -9.92 5.34 -2.96
N ILE A 51 -10.11 4.65 -4.08
CA ILE A 51 -10.74 5.26 -5.24
C ILE A 51 -12.17 5.61 -4.87
N ASP A 52 -12.57 6.83 -5.20
CA ASP A 52 -13.96 7.25 -5.08
C ASP A 52 -14.87 6.24 -5.83
N PRO A 53 -15.95 5.74 -5.21
CA PRO A 53 -16.80 4.71 -5.80
C PRO A 53 -17.36 5.06 -7.19
N ASP A 54 -17.74 6.32 -7.40
CA ASP A 54 -18.29 6.77 -8.68
C ASP A 54 -17.22 6.83 -9.77
N THR A 55 -16.03 7.27 -9.39
CA THR A 55 -14.83 7.25 -10.25
C THR A 55 -14.45 5.82 -10.63
N ALA A 56 -14.50 4.89 -9.66
CA ALA A 56 -14.25 3.47 -9.88
C ALA A 56 -15.28 2.87 -10.85
N ALA A 57 -16.57 3.11 -10.61
CA ALA A 57 -17.66 2.61 -11.45
C ALA A 57 -17.59 3.15 -12.88
N THR A 58 -17.33 4.46 -13.04
CA THR A 58 -17.19 5.12 -14.34
C THR A 58 -16.00 4.56 -15.12
N THR A 59 -14.86 4.40 -14.43
CA THR A 59 -13.65 3.82 -15.02
C THR A 59 -13.88 2.36 -15.43
N ALA A 60 -14.55 1.56 -14.60
CA ALA A 60 -14.89 0.18 -14.90
C ALA A 60 -15.80 0.07 -16.12
N ARG A 61 -16.91 0.84 -16.18
CA ARG A 61 -17.81 0.87 -17.35
C ARG A 61 -17.08 1.22 -18.64
N ARG A 62 -16.20 2.23 -18.58
CA ARG A 62 -15.37 2.64 -19.74
C ARG A 62 -14.46 1.51 -20.19
N LEU A 63 -13.78 0.83 -19.26
CA LEU A 63 -12.88 -0.29 -19.57
C LEU A 63 -13.63 -1.49 -20.15
N ILE A 64 -14.80 -1.83 -19.61
CA ILE A 64 -15.68 -2.89 -20.12
C ILE A 64 -16.12 -2.56 -21.54
N LYS A 65 -16.62 -1.34 -21.78
CA LYS A 65 -17.06 -0.91 -23.11
C LYS A 65 -15.91 -0.94 -24.14
N LYS A 66 -14.72 -0.45 -23.76
CA LYS A 66 -13.54 -0.42 -24.64
C LYS A 66 -13.10 -1.83 -25.04
N ASN A 67 -13.23 -2.81 -24.15
CA ASN A 67 -12.79 -4.19 -24.38
C ASN A 67 -13.96 -5.16 -24.63
N ALA A 68 -15.13 -4.66 -25.02
CA ALA A 68 -16.35 -5.47 -25.13
C ALA A 68 -16.19 -6.69 -26.06
N ALA A 69 -15.48 -6.52 -27.18
CA ALA A 69 -15.21 -7.61 -28.11
C ALA A 69 -14.30 -8.70 -27.52
N LEU A 70 -13.32 -8.31 -26.67
CA LEU A 70 -12.47 -9.26 -25.95
C LEU A 70 -13.29 -10.02 -24.91
N PHE A 71 -14.06 -9.31 -24.09
CA PHE A 71 -14.90 -9.95 -23.07
C PHE A 71 -15.94 -10.91 -23.69
N LYS A 72 -16.55 -10.55 -24.82
CA LYS A 72 -17.47 -11.41 -25.56
C LYS A 72 -16.82 -12.70 -26.10
N ARG A 73 -15.50 -12.69 -26.34
CA ARG A 73 -14.75 -13.88 -26.80
C ARG A 73 -14.31 -14.79 -25.67
N LEU A 74 -14.27 -14.27 -24.43
CA LEU A 74 -13.85 -14.98 -23.23
C LEU A 74 -15.04 -15.52 -22.41
N SER A 75 -16.26 -15.16 -22.77
CA SER A 75 -17.52 -15.66 -22.19
C SER A 75 -18.01 -16.92 -22.87
#